data_AF-A0A1M3MBP0-F1
#
_entry.id   AF-A0A1M3MBP0-F1
#
_cell.length_a   1.000
_cell.length_b   1.000
_cell.length_c   1.000
_cell.angle_alpha   90.00
_cell.angle_beta   90.00
_cell.angle_gamma   90.00
#
_symmetry.space_group_name_H-M   'P 1'
#
loop_
_entity.id
_entity.type
_entity.pdbx_description
1 polymer ?
#
loop_
_entity_poly.entity_id
_entity_poly.type
_entity_poly.pdbx_seq_one_letter_code
_entity_poly.pdbx_strand_id
1 'polypeptide(L)'
;MNRILFISLIVTLISCEQERGFYLDPTTMLQIKGEKQMSNAIAQRVSENPEHLTHLEIVKRANNIRCYNAALNATTGLGASIGFAGKDTISEEPALLRYATDILHPDGYFIPDLLEAYDMVIEIFRANDDIDTIAYIPNAVLREAERKIRLAFAEQKYDEVYRLFYNAFKFRPITGAEYRELKKQGLH
;
A
#
# COMPACT_ATOMS: atom_id res chain seq x y z
N MET A 1 -0.70 -63.42 -47.85
CA MET A 1 0.46 -62.79 -47.19
C MET A 1 0.17 -61.30 -47.10
N ASN A 2 -0.65 -60.88 -46.14
CA ASN A 2 -1.14 -59.49 -46.06
C ASN A 2 -0.58 -58.82 -44.81
N ARG A 3 0.02 -57.67 -45.05
CA ARG A 3 0.85 -56.88 -44.14
C ARG A 3 -0.01 -56.22 -43.06
N ILE A 4 0.35 -56.41 -41.80
CA ILE A 4 -0.22 -55.67 -40.66
C ILE A 4 0.36 -54.25 -40.71
N LEU A 5 -0.50 -53.25 -40.90
CA LEU A 5 -0.17 -51.84 -40.81
C LEU A 5 -0.22 -51.42 -39.33
N PHE A 6 0.94 -51.19 -38.72
CA PHE A 6 1.05 -50.53 -37.42
C PHE A 6 0.88 -49.02 -37.61
N ILE A 7 -0.29 -48.50 -37.25
CA ILE A 7 -0.52 -47.04 -37.15
C ILE A 7 0.01 -46.61 -35.78
N SER A 8 1.19 -45.99 -35.76
CA SER A 8 1.74 -45.35 -34.57
C SER A 8 1.01 -44.02 -34.34
N LEU A 9 0.15 -43.98 -33.32
CA LEU A 9 -0.50 -42.77 -32.83
C LEU A 9 0.50 -42.01 -31.95
N ILE A 10 1.22 -41.07 -32.54
CA ILE A 10 2.05 -40.11 -31.79
C ILE A 10 1.09 -39.10 -31.16
N VAL A 11 0.77 -39.31 -29.88
CA VAL A 11 0.14 -38.29 -29.04
C VAL A 11 1.21 -37.25 -28.73
N THR A 12 1.26 -36.18 -29.52
CA THR A 12 2.03 -34.99 -29.14
C THR A 12 1.33 -34.37 -27.95
N LEU A 13 1.84 -34.65 -26.75
CA LEU A 13 1.61 -33.81 -25.58
C LEU A 13 2.18 -32.43 -25.93
N ILE A 14 1.35 -31.58 -26.52
CA ILE A 14 1.51 -30.15 -26.38
C ILE A 14 1.29 -29.92 -24.89
N SER A 15 2.36 -30.08 -24.11
CA SER A 15 2.50 -29.32 -22.88
C SER A 15 2.47 -27.88 -23.37
N CYS A 16 1.26 -27.31 -23.39
CA CYS A 16 1.10 -25.88 -23.28
C CYS A 16 1.71 -25.62 -21.92
N GLU A 17 3.03 -25.39 -21.90
CA GLU A 17 3.70 -24.78 -20.78
C GLU A 17 2.94 -23.47 -20.66
N GLN A 18 1.95 -23.48 -19.78
CA GLN A 18 1.22 -22.29 -19.44
C GLN A 18 2.31 -21.38 -18.92
N GLU A 19 2.76 -20.46 -19.79
CA GLU A 19 3.80 -19.51 -19.47
C GLU A 19 3.40 -18.99 -18.11
N ARG A 20 4.21 -19.28 -17.10
CA ARG A 20 3.92 -18.86 -15.73
C ARG A 20 3.90 -17.36 -15.82
N GLY A 21 2.69 -16.81 -15.92
CA GLY A 21 2.46 -15.37 -16.04
C GLY A 21 3.29 -14.71 -14.97
N PHE A 22 4.01 -13.67 -15.37
CA PHE A 22 4.86 -12.88 -14.49
C PHE A 22 4.23 -12.73 -13.10
N TYR A 23 4.78 -13.43 -12.11
CA TYR A 23 4.34 -13.33 -10.72
C TYR A 23 4.98 -12.07 -10.14
N LEU A 24 4.15 -11.20 -9.54
CA LEU A 24 4.64 -10.08 -8.75
C LEU A 24 5.63 -10.60 -7.73
N ASP A 25 6.81 -10.00 -7.67
CA ASP A 25 7.80 -10.34 -6.65
C ASP A 25 7.23 -9.95 -5.27
N PRO A 26 6.78 -10.92 -4.44
CA PRO A 26 6.16 -10.61 -3.16
C PRO A 26 7.17 -10.10 -2.13
N THR A 27 8.47 -10.17 -2.46
CA THR A 27 9.57 -9.64 -1.64
C THR A 27 9.82 -8.16 -1.89
N THR A 28 9.21 -7.57 -2.92
CA THR A 28 9.27 -6.13 -3.15
C THR A 28 8.61 -5.38 -1.99
N MET A 29 9.34 -4.41 -1.44
CA MET A 29 8.81 -3.52 -0.41
C MET A 29 8.03 -2.39 -1.07
N LEU A 30 6.75 -2.27 -0.72
CA LEU A 30 5.95 -1.11 -1.05
C LEU A 30 6.44 0.09 -0.21
N GLN A 31 6.47 1.26 -0.84
CA GLN A 31 6.95 2.49 -0.22
C GLN A 31 5.79 3.46 -0.04
N ILE A 32 5.53 3.87 1.21
CA ILE A 32 4.61 4.96 1.54
C ILE A 32 5.46 6.19 1.85
N LYS A 33 5.51 7.12 0.89
CA LYS A 33 6.29 8.35 0.95
C LYS A 33 5.41 9.54 1.33
N GLY A 34 6.02 10.63 1.76
CA GLY A 34 5.28 11.88 1.94
C GLY A 34 4.86 12.47 0.59
N GLU A 35 3.66 13.03 0.51
CA GLU A 35 3.18 13.72 -0.68
C GLU A 35 4.06 14.96 -0.91
N LYS A 36 4.63 15.07 -2.12
CA LYS A 36 5.34 16.29 -2.51
C LYS A 36 4.30 17.38 -2.69
N GLN A 37 4.23 18.34 -1.77
CA GLN A 37 3.63 19.63 -2.12
C GLN A 37 4.44 20.21 -3.27
N MET A 38 3.76 20.83 -4.24
CA MET A 38 4.40 21.38 -5.44
C MET A 38 5.58 22.26 -5.03
N SER A 39 6.80 21.75 -5.28
CA SER A 39 8.08 22.47 -5.39
C SER A 39 9.02 22.66 -4.19
N ASN A 40 9.16 21.79 -3.18
CA ASN A 40 10.38 21.86 -2.32
C ASN A 40 10.81 20.51 -1.72
N ALA A 41 11.97 19.99 -2.17
CA ALA A 41 12.67 18.89 -1.48
C ALA A 41 13.01 19.25 -0.01
N ILE A 42 13.10 20.56 0.28
CA ILE A 42 13.32 21.12 1.61
C ILE A 42 12.15 20.78 2.56
N ALA A 43 10.90 20.80 2.10
CA ALA A 43 9.71 20.51 2.92
C ALA A 43 9.71 19.06 3.48
N GLN A 44 10.45 18.14 2.84
CA GLN A 44 10.58 16.76 3.29
C GLN A 44 11.45 16.62 4.54
N ARG A 45 12.35 17.59 4.78
CA ARG A 45 13.34 17.59 5.88
C ARG A 45 13.25 18.81 6.79
N VAL A 46 12.46 19.82 6.42
CA VAL A 46 12.20 21.05 7.19
C VAL A 46 10.71 21.36 7.07
N SER A 47 10.01 21.55 8.20
CA SER A 47 8.56 21.70 8.17
C SER A 47 8.17 23.13 7.83
N GLU A 48 7.15 23.29 6.97
CA GLU A 48 6.57 24.60 6.63
C GLU A 48 5.52 25.06 7.67
N ASN A 49 5.03 24.14 8.51
CA ASN A 49 4.20 24.43 9.68
C ASN A 49 4.93 23.94 10.94
N PRO A 50 5.25 24.80 11.93
CA PRO A 50 5.98 24.38 13.13
C PRO A 50 5.27 23.29 13.95
N GLU A 51 3.97 23.10 13.77
CA GLU A 51 3.21 22.01 14.41
C GLU A 51 3.29 20.68 13.64
N HIS A 52 3.63 20.72 12.34
CA HIS A 52 3.77 19.53 11.51
C HIS A 52 5.18 18.97 11.59
N LEU A 53 5.27 17.65 11.62
CA LEU A 53 6.54 16.96 11.46
C LEU A 53 6.94 16.94 9.98
N THR A 54 8.23 16.99 9.72
CA THR A 54 8.79 16.74 8.38
C THR A 54 8.54 15.31 7.95
N HIS A 55 8.64 15.01 6.64
CA HIS A 55 8.53 13.63 6.17
C HIS A 55 9.55 12.72 6.85
N LEU A 56 10.80 13.17 7.03
CA LEU A 56 11.83 12.40 7.72
C LEU A 56 11.47 12.14 9.19
N GLU A 57 10.95 13.14 9.90
CA GLU A 57 10.53 12.96 11.29
C GLU A 57 9.34 12.03 11.43
N ILE A 58 8.38 12.13 10.50
CA ILE A 58 7.25 11.19 10.43
C ILE A 58 7.78 9.77 10.26
N VAL A 59 8.63 9.52 9.26
CA VAL A 59 9.17 8.17 9.01
C VAL A 59 9.94 7.65 10.22
N LYS A 60 10.77 8.49 10.87
CA LYS A 60 11.50 8.09 12.08
C LYS A 60 10.57 7.70 13.22
N ARG A 61 9.54 8.51 13.48
CA ARG A 61 8.71 8.43 14.69
C ARG A 61 7.46 7.57 14.55
N ALA A 62 7.00 7.28 13.34
CA ALA A 62 5.79 6.49 13.12
C ALA A 62 5.86 5.10 13.76
N ASN A 63 4.82 4.71 14.47
CA ASN A 63 4.71 3.38 15.09
C ASN A 63 3.88 2.44 14.21
N ASN A 64 2.73 2.91 13.71
CA ASN A 64 1.79 2.12 12.94
C ASN A 64 1.06 2.98 11.89
N ILE A 65 0.27 2.29 11.07
CA ILE A 65 -0.90 2.86 10.41
C ILE A 65 -2.14 2.35 11.15
N ARG A 66 -3.00 3.26 11.60
CA ARG A 66 -4.37 2.90 11.95
C ARG A 66 -5.27 3.16 10.75
N CYS A 67 -6.10 2.18 10.41
CA CYS A 67 -7.05 2.29 9.31
C CYS A 67 -8.30 1.47 9.59
N TYR A 68 -9.32 1.63 8.76
CA TYR A 68 -10.57 0.93 8.89
C TYR A 68 -10.90 0.16 7.62
N ASN A 69 -11.32 -1.09 7.78
CA ASN A 69 -11.84 -1.93 6.72
C ASN A 69 -12.91 -2.84 7.34
N ALA A 70 -13.99 -3.14 6.61
CA ALA A 70 -15.05 -4.05 7.07
C ALA A 70 -14.51 -5.43 7.48
N ALA A 71 -13.56 -6.00 6.72
CA ALA A 71 -12.88 -7.25 7.03
C ALA A 71 -11.93 -7.13 8.24
N LEU A 72 -11.22 -6.01 8.39
CA LEU A 72 -10.25 -5.80 9.47
C LEU A 72 -10.90 -5.43 10.81
N ASN A 73 -12.11 -4.84 10.80
CA ASN A 73 -12.75 -4.25 11.99
C ASN A 73 -13.99 -5.00 12.49
N ALA A 74 -14.30 -6.17 11.93
CA ALA A 74 -15.57 -6.87 12.13
C ALA A 74 -15.95 -7.14 13.60
N THR A 75 -15.02 -7.02 14.55
CA THR A 75 -15.20 -7.39 15.95
C THR A 75 -15.00 -6.28 16.99
N THR A 76 -14.35 -5.14 16.67
CA THR A 76 -13.96 -4.16 17.70
C THR A 76 -14.37 -2.71 17.42
N GLY A 77 -14.53 -2.32 16.14
CA GLY A 77 -14.76 -0.92 15.77
C GLY A 77 -13.60 0.05 16.09
N LEU A 78 -12.46 -0.46 16.56
CA LEU A 78 -11.31 0.35 17.04
C LEU A 78 -10.31 0.72 15.93
N GLY A 79 -10.54 0.27 14.69
CA GLY A 79 -9.58 0.40 13.60
C GLY A 79 -8.45 -0.63 13.73
N ALA A 80 -7.97 -1.15 12.61
CA ALA A 80 -6.82 -2.03 12.58
C ALA A 80 -5.53 -1.23 12.69
N SER A 81 -4.66 -1.65 13.61
CA SER A 81 -3.31 -1.12 13.78
C SER A 81 -2.31 -2.01 13.04
N ILE A 82 -1.70 -1.49 11.98
CA ILE A 82 -0.81 -2.24 11.10
C ILE A 82 0.61 -1.67 11.21
N GLY A 83 1.56 -2.47 11.70
CA GLY A 83 2.96 -2.08 11.86
C GLY A 83 3.77 -2.19 10.56
N PHE A 84 4.84 -1.42 10.41
CA PHE A 84 5.65 -1.35 9.18
C PHE A 84 6.63 -2.52 9.03
N ALA A 85 6.94 -2.90 7.79
CA ALA A 85 8.01 -3.84 7.47
C ALA A 85 9.41 -3.25 7.72
N GLY A 86 9.51 -1.93 7.69
CA GLY A 86 10.75 -1.18 7.89
C GLY A 86 10.55 0.31 7.65
N LYS A 87 11.65 1.05 7.75
CA LYS A 87 11.70 2.51 7.56
C LYS A 87 12.93 2.86 6.75
N ASP A 88 12.76 3.59 5.66
CA ASP A 88 13.86 4.22 4.94
C ASP A 88 14.01 5.66 5.42
N THR A 89 15.03 5.89 6.25
CA THR A 89 15.36 7.22 6.80
C THR A 89 16.59 7.84 6.14
N ILE A 90 17.17 7.19 5.12
CA ILE A 90 18.48 7.56 4.55
C ILE A 90 18.30 8.14 3.15
N SER A 91 17.38 7.58 2.36
CA SER A 91 17.07 8.09 1.02
C SER A 91 16.66 9.56 1.05
N GLU A 92 16.82 10.21 -0.12
CA GLU A 92 16.38 11.59 -0.31
C GLU A 92 14.89 11.75 0.03
N GLU A 93 14.06 10.84 -0.45
CA GLU A 93 12.65 10.72 -0.10
C GLU A 93 12.47 9.62 0.95
N PRO A 94 12.35 9.96 2.25
CA PRO A 94 12.16 8.97 3.28
C PRO A 94 10.81 8.25 3.12
N ALA A 95 10.77 6.97 3.48
CA ALA A 95 9.60 6.13 3.26
C ALA A 95 9.31 5.20 4.43
N LEU A 96 8.02 4.95 4.67
CA LEU A 96 7.54 3.83 5.46
C LEU A 96 7.42 2.61 4.56
N LEU A 97 7.96 1.46 4.98
CA LEU A 97 8.00 0.26 4.15
C LEU A 97 6.87 -0.70 4.54
N ARG A 98 6.24 -1.30 3.53
CA ARG A 98 5.15 -2.26 3.63
C ARG A 98 5.45 -3.49 2.78
N TYR A 99 4.86 -4.63 3.11
CA TYR A 99 5.04 -5.84 2.31
C TYR A 99 4.15 -5.78 1.08
N ALA A 100 4.63 -6.24 -0.08
CA ALA A 100 3.76 -6.43 -1.26
C ALA A 100 2.62 -7.42 -0.97
N THR A 101 2.79 -8.29 0.02
CA THR A 101 1.72 -9.17 0.49
C THR A 101 0.56 -8.46 1.18
N ASP A 102 0.65 -7.15 1.42
CA ASP A 102 -0.51 -6.34 1.84
C ASP A 102 -1.51 -6.09 0.69
N ILE A 103 -1.11 -6.30 -0.56
CA ILE A 103 -1.95 -6.10 -1.76
C ILE A 103 -2.11 -7.37 -2.61
N LEU A 104 -1.15 -8.29 -2.57
CA LEU A 104 -1.07 -9.44 -3.46
C LEU A 104 -0.55 -10.68 -2.74
N HIS A 105 -1.30 -11.77 -2.79
CA HIS A 105 -0.84 -13.04 -2.23
C HIS A 105 0.27 -13.63 -3.12
N PRO A 106 1.26 -14.36 -2.55
CA PRO A 106 2.27 -15.07 -3.34
C PRO A 106 1.70 -16.02 -4.40
N ASP A 107 0.48 -16.54 -4.18
CA ASP A 107 -0.23 -17.41 -5.14
C ASP A 107 -0.93 -16.63 -6.26
N GLY A 108 -0.71 -15.31 -6.35
CA GLY A 108 -1.15 -14.47 -7.46
C GLY A 108 -2.58 -13.92 -7.35
N TYR A 109 -3.27 -14.10 -6.22
CA TYR A 109 -4.57 -13.48 -6.00
C TYR A 109 -4.49 -12.16 -5.23
N PHE A 110 -5.45 -11.29 -5.49
CA PHE A 110 -5.52 -9.95 -4.91
C PHE A 110 -5.96 -9.97 -3.44
N ILE A 111 -5.26 -9.22 -2.58
CA ILE A 111 -5.60 -9.06 -1.16
C ILE A 111 -6.20 -7.67 -0.97
N PRO A 112 -7.50 -7.57 -0.63
CA PRO A 112 -8.18 -6.29 -0.60
C PRO A 112 -7.95 -5.48 0.67
N ASP A 113 -7.48 -6.09 1.76
CA ASP A 113 -7.56 -5.53 3.11
C ASP A 113 -7.00 -4.11 3.24
N LEU A 114 -5.78 -3.87 2.74
CA LEU A 114 -5.17 -2.54 2.79
C LEU A 114 -5.76 -1.60 1.72
N LEU A 115 -6.14 -2.13 0.55
CA LEU A 115 -6.66 -1.33 -0.56
C LEU A 115 -8.07 -0.79 -0.29
N GLU A 116 -8.91 -1.61 0.32
CA GLU A 116 -10.27 -1.26 0.73
C GLU A 116 -10.27 -0.40 2.00
N ALA A 117 -9.14 -0.25 2.67
CA ALA A 117 -9.05 0.52 3.90
C ALA A 117 -9.34 2.02 3.69
N TYR A 118 -9.97 2.62 4.69
CA TYR A 118 -10.29 4.04 4.78
C TYR A 118 -9.83 4.59 6.14
N ASP A 119 -9.84 5.91 6.28
CA ASP A 119 -9.41 6.64 7.47
C ASP A 119 -7.99 6.26 7.91
N MET A 120 -7.09 6.22 6.92
CA MET A 120 -5.72 5.78 7.11
C MET A 120 -4.87 6.90 7.72
N VAL A 121 -4.49 6.73 8.98
CA VAL A 121 -3.63 7.65 9.72
C VAL A 121 -2.35 6.96 10.16
N ILE A 122 -1.26 7.71 10.18
CA ILE A 122 0.03 7.29 10.73
C ILE A 122 0.13 7.85 12.15
N GLU A 123 0.40 6.98 13.11
CA GLU A 123 0.41 7.37 14.53
C GLU A 123 1.80 7.27 15.14
N ILE A 124 2.01 8.10 16.16
CA ILE A 124 3.14 8.04 17.07
C ILE A 124 2.65 7.60 18.44
N PHE A 125 3.41 6.74 19.11
CA PHE A 125 3.17 6.38 20.50
C PHE A 125 4.12 7.18 21.38
N ARG A 126 3.56 7.94 22.33
CA ARG A 126 4.29 8.72 23.33
C ARG A 126 4.26 8.02 24.68
N ALA A 127 4.92 8.61 25.67
CA ALA A 127 4.87 8.12 27.04
C ALA A 127 3.43 8.14 27.59
N ASN A 128 3.14 7.27 28.56
CA ASN A 128 1.83 7.14 29.21
C ASN A 128 0.68 6.77 28.25
N ASP A 129 0.97 5.94 27.24
CA ASP A 129 -0.02 5.44 26.27
C ASP A 129 -0.73 6.53 25.46
N ASP A 130 -0.12 7.72 25.34
CA ASP A 130 -0.62 8.79 24.48
C ASP A 130 -0.31 8.47 23.01
N ILE A 131 -1.35 8.20 22.22
CA ILE A 131 -1.27 7.91 20.79
C ILE A 131 -1.81 9.12 20.03
N ASP A 132 -1.01 9.65 19.11
CA ASP A 132 -1.39 10.82 18.31
C ASP A 132 -1.18 10.60 16.82
N THR A 133 -1.98 11.28 16.01
CA THR A 133 -1.87 11.27 14.56
C THR A 133 -0.83 12.30 14.12
N ILE A 134 0.10 11.86 13.26
CA ILE A 134 1.19 12.71 12.73
C ILE A 134 1.17 12.84 11.20
N ALA A 135 0.40 11.98 10.52
CA ALA A 135 0.13 12.08 9.10
C ALA A 135 -1.12 11.27 8.73
N TYR A 136 -1.67 11.50 7.54
CA TYR A 136 -2.79 10.72 7.00
C TYR A 136 -2.67 10.51 5.50
N ILE A 137 -3.39 9.52 4.96
CA ILE A 137 -3.58 9.36 3.51
C ILE A 137 -5.06 9.68 3.21
N PRO A 138 -5.36 10.63 2.31
CA PRO A 138 -6.74 11.04 2.04
C PRO A 138 -7.61 9.91 1.47
N ASN A 139 -8.86 9.77 1.94
CA ASN A 139 -9.76 8.74 1.44
C ASN A 139 -10.03 8.87 -0.06
N ALA A 140 -10.17 10.09 -0.58
CA ALA A 140 -10.35 10.32 -2.01
C ALA A 140 -9.21 9.72 -2.86
N VAL A 141 -7.97 9.81 -2.36
CA VAL A 141 -6.80 9.20 -3.00
C VAL A 141 -6.86 7.69 -2.91
N LEU A 142 -7.20 7.14 -1.74
CA LEU A 142 -7.35 5.69 -1.53
C LEU A 142 -8.43 5.09 -2.44
N ARG A 143 -9.61 5.71 -2.56
CA ARG A 143 -10.71 5.21 -3.41
C ARG A 143 -10.36 5.22 -4.89
N GLU A 144 -9.70 6.27 -5.36
CA GLU A 144 -9.27 6.33 -6.75
C GLU A 144 -8.13 5.34 -7.05
N ALA A 145 -7.20 5.17 -6.10
CA ALA A 145 -6.14 4.15 -6.19
C ALA A 145 -6.74 2.75 -6.25
N GLU A 146 -7.72 2.46 -5.38
CA GLU A 146 -8.41 1.17 -5.35
C GLU A 146 -8.99 0.83 -6.71
N ARG A 147 -9.80 1.74 -7.27
CA ARG A 147 -10.45 1.54 -8.56
C ARG A 147 -9.44 1.23 -9.66
N LYS A 148 -8.35 1.98 -9.72
CA LYS A 148 -7.30 1.81 -10.74
C LYS A 148 -6.51 0.51 -10.54
N ILE A 149 -6.16 0.17 -9.31
CA ILE A 149 -5.40 -1.04 -8.99
C ILE A 149 -6.22 -2.28 -9.31
N ARG A 150 -7.52 -2.31 -8.97
CA ARG A 150 -8.41 -3.42 -9.32
C ARG A 150 -8.51 -3.63 -10.83
N LEU A 151 -8.61 -2.55 -11.60
CA LEU A 151 -8.63 -2.63 -13.06
C LEU A 151 -7.32 -3.18 -13.61
N ALA A 152 -6.18 -2.63 -13.17
CA ALA A 152 -4.86 -3.11 -13.60
C ALA A 152 -4.65 -4.59 -13.25
N PHE A 153 -5.08 -5.01 -12.05
CA PHE A 153 -5.01 -6.41 -11.63
C PHE A 153 -5.90 -7.31 -12.49
N ALA A 154 -7.15 -6.92 -12.77
CA ALA A 154 -8.06 -7.68 -13.64
C ALA A 154 -7.53 -7.83 -15.07
N GLU A 155 -6.77 -6.85 -15.54
CA GLU A 155 -6.08 -6.87 -16.84
C GLU A 155 -4.69 -7.54 -16.79
N GLN A 156 -4.31 -8.13 -15.64
CA GLN A 156 -3.00 -8.77 -15.40
C GLN A 156 -1.80 -7.82 -15.64
N LYS A 157 -2.01 -6.51 -15.50
CA LYS A 157 -0.99 -5.46 -15.60
C LYS A 157 -0.32 -5.25 -14.24
N TYR A 158 0.55 -6.18 -13.86
CA TYR A 158 1.08 -6.22 -12.51
C TYR A 158 2.10 -5.12 -12.17
N ASP A 159 2.95 -4.73 -13.12
CA ASP A 159 3.84 -3.58 -12.93
C ASP A 159 3.06 -2.29 -12.70
N GLU A 160 1.89 -2.18 -13.35
CA GLU A 160 0.98 -1.06 -13.19
C GLU A 160 0.36 -1.05 -11.79
N VAL A 161 0.07 -2.21 -11.19
CA VAL A 161 -0.39 -2.30 -9.79
C VAL A 161 0.64 -1.67 -8.84
N TYR A 162 1.91 -2.03 -8.95
CA TYR A 162 2.97 -1.44 -8.13
C TYR A 162 3.13 0.06 -8.37
N ARG A 163 3.12 0.47 -9.63
CA ARG A 163 3.25 1.88 -10.00
C ARG A 163 2.09 2.72 -9.45
N LEU A 164 0.86 2.21 -9.52
CA LEU A 164 -0.33 2.88 -8.99
C LEU A 164 -0.27 2.99 -7.47
N PHE A 165 0.12 1.91 -6.77
CA PHE A 165 0.29 1.93 -5.32
C PHE A 165 1.34 2.99 -4.92
N TYR A 166 2.53 2.90 -5.49
CA TYR A 166 3.65 3.82 -5.23
C TYR A 166 3.27 5.29 -5.43
N ASN A 167 2.48 5.59 -6.45
CA ASN A 167 2.08 6.95 -6.76
C ASN A 167 0.97 7.49 -5.86
N ALA A 168 0.04 6.63 -5.44
CA ALA A 168 -1.15 7.05 -4.73
C ALA A 168 -1.03 6.98 -3.20
N PHE A 169 -0.37 5.96 -2.65
CA PHE A 169 -0.24 5.78 -1.20
C PHE A 169 0.84 6.71 -0.65
N LYS A 170 0.50 8.00 -0.57
CA LYS A 170 1.36 9.06 -0.06
C LYS A 170 0.73 9.73 1.14
N PHE A 171 1.52 9.92 2.19
CA PHE A 171 1.05 10.55 3.41
C PHE A 171 1.18 12.08 3.36
N ARG A 172 0.27 12.77 4.03
CA ARG A 172 0.31 14.21 4.26
C ARG A 172 0.56 14.45 5.76
N PRO A 173 1.57 15.24 6.15
CA PRO A 173 1.73 15.68 7.52
C PRO A 173 0.45 16.32 8.05
N ILE A 174 0.07 16.00 9.28
CA ILE A 174 -1.08 16.58 9.98
C ILE A 174 -0.95 16.33 11.48
N THR A 175 -1.57 17.16 12.32
CA THR A 175 -1.77 16.86 13.74
C THR A 175 -3.07 16.07 13.97
N GLY A 176 -3.19 15.40 15.12
CA GLY A 176 -4.45 14.75 15.50
C GLY A 176 -5.63 15.72 15.64
N ALA A 177 -5.39 16.96 16.08
CA ALA A 177 -6.43 17.98 16.18
C ALA A 177 -6.97 18.38 14.80
N GLU A 178 -6.08 18.68 13.85
CA GLU A 178 -6.44 19.02 12.48
C GLU A 178 -7.14 17.85 11.78
N TYR A 179 -6.65 16.61 11.94
CA TYR A 179 -7.29 15.44 11.33
C TYR A 179 -8.71 15.24 11.84
N ARG A 180 -8.95 15.39 13.15
CA ARG A 180 -10.31 15.31 13.72
C ARG A 180 -11.23 16.38 13.14
N GLU A 181 -10.73 17.58 12.92
CA GLU A 181 -11.50 18.67 12.33
C GLU A 181 -11.83 18.40 10.85
N LEU A 182 -10.82 17.97 10.09
CA LEU A 182 -10.93 17.57 8.70
C LEU A 182 -11.92 16.40 8.52
N LYS A 183 -11.96 15.48 9.50
CA LYS A 183 -12.99 14.43 9.58
C LYS A 183 -14.40 14.96 9.75
N LYS A 184 -14.63 15.89 10.68
CA LYS A 184 -15.96 16.50 10.91
C LYS A 184 -16.49 17.20 9.67
N GLN A 185 -15.60 17.77 8.86
CA GLN A 185 -15.93 18.44 7.60
C GLN A 185 -16.18 17.47 6.44
N GLY A 186 -15.89 16.17 6.61
CA GLY A 186 -16.03 15.17 5.55
C GLY A 186 -14.96 15.28 4.46
N LEU A 187 -13.81 15.87 4.75
CA LEU A 187 -12.74 16.16 3.77
C LEU A 187 -11.52 15.22 3.88
N HIS A 188 -11.65 14.13 4.63
CA HIS A 188 -10.56 13.22 5.04
C HIS A 188 -10.30 12.10 4.06
#